data_AF-A0AAW5VHJ7-F1
#
_entry.id   AF-A0AAW5VHJ7-F1
#
_cell.length_a   1.000
_cell.length_b   1.000
_cell.length_c   1.000
_cell.angle_alpha   90.00
_cell.angle_beta   90.00
_cell.angle_gamma   90.00
#
_symmetry.space_group_name_H-M   'P 1'
#
loop_
_entity.id
_entity.type
_entity.pdbx_description
1 polymer ?
#
loop_
_entity_poly.entity_id
_entity_poly.type
_entity_poly.pdbx_seq_one_letter_code
_entity_poly.pdbx_strand_id
1 'polypeptide(L)'
;MLSEEKRQRWVQLLLHTADEVGLKNDPEFRSAFVGYIEWGTRLAVINSQLTENPMDTHEPMPKWGWGETGGPYIPNENDFNK
;
A
#
# COMPACT_ATOMS: atom_id res chain seq x y z
N MET A 1 12.19 6.35 18.24
CA MET A 1 11.71 5.03 17.81
C MET A 1 10.23 5.11 17.44
N LEU A 2 9.87 4.62 16.25
CA LEU A 2 8.48 4.51 15.79
C LEU A 2 7.85 3.23 16.37
N SER A 3 6.62 3.32 16.90
CA SER A 3 5.82 2.16 17.33
C SER A 3 4.82 1.76 16.24
N GLU A 4 4.25 0.56 16.38
CA GLU A 4 3.20 0.08 15.47
C GLU A 4 1.95 0.98 15.51
N GLU A 5 1.56 1.51 16.68
CA GLU A 5 0.39 2.42 16.73
C GLU A 5 0.66 3.72 15.97
N LYS A 6 1.88 4.25 16.05
CA LYS A 6 2.28 5.44 15.27
C LYS A 6 2.28 5.13 13.77
N ARG A 7 2.75 3.94 13.38
CA ARG A 7 2.71 3.47 11.99
C ARG A 7 1.27 3.41 11.47
N GLN A 8 0.38 2.75 12.20
CA GLN A 8 -1.02 2.61 11.82
C GLN A 8 -1.73 3.97 11.73
N ARG A 9 -1.50 4.86 12.69
CA ARG A 9 -2.06 6.22 12.65
C ARG A 9 -1.57 6.99 11.43
N TRP A 10 -0.29 6.88 11.09
CA TRP A 10 0.28 7.52 9.92
C TRP A 10 -0.32 6.99 8.61
N VAL A 11 -0.47 5.65 8.49
CA VAL A 11 -1.12 5.02 7.33
C VAL A 11 -2.55 5.53 7.16
N GLN A 12 -3.34 5.55 8.23
CA GLN A 12 -4.72 6.07 8.18
C GLN A 12 -4.78 7.51 7.69
N LEU A 13 -3.92 8.39 8.24
CA LEU A 13 -3.87 9.79 7.84
C LEU A 13 -3.50 9.93 6.36
N LEU A 14 -2.51 9.17 5.87
CA LEU A 14 -2.10 9.24 4.48
C LEU A 14 -3.21 8.77 3.52
N LEU A 15 -3.94 7.71 3.88
CA LEU A 15 -5.07 7.22 3.08
C LEU A 15 -6.21 8.24 3.05
N HIS A 16 -6.55 8.86 4.19
CA HIS A 16 -7.55 9.94 4.23
C HIS A 16 -7.11 11.14 3.38
N THR A 17 -5.85 11.56 3.49
CA THR A 17 -5.32 12.65 2.67
C THR A 17 -5.39 12.32 1.18
N ALA A 18 -5.11 11.06 0.78
CA ALA A 18 -5.27 10.64 -0.61
C ALA A 18 -6.70 10.81 -1.12
N ASP A 19 -7.70 10.57 -0.27
CA ASP A 19 -9.11 10.82 -0.61
C ASP A 19 -9.43 12.33 -0.67
N GLU A 20 -8.98 13.11 0.32
CA GLU A 20 -9.22 14.56 0.40
C GLU A 20 -8.64 15.31 -0.80
N VAL A 21 -7.48 14.91 -1.30
CA VAL A 21 -6.83 15.55 -2.48
C VAL A 21 -7.33 14.99 -3.81
N GLY A 22 -8.27 14.05 -3.80
CA GLY A 22 -8.84 13.46 -5.01
C GLY A 22 -7.88 12.55 -5.77
N LEU A 23 -6.98 11.84 -5.07
CA LEU A 23 -6.12 10.85 -5.69
C LEU A 23 -6.95 9.72 -6.33
N LYS A 24 -6.47 9.20 -7.46
CA LYS A 24 -7.13 8.15 -8.25
C LYS A 24 -7.66 7.02 -7.34
N ASN A 25 -8.90 6.57 -7.56
CA ASN A 25 -9.60 5.64 -6.66
C ASN A 25 -10.03 4.33 -7.33
N ASP A 26 -9.52 4.02 -8.52
CA ASP A 26 -9.73 2.72 -9.14
C ASP A 26 -9.12 1.61 -8.26
N PRO A 27 -9.77 0.43 -8.19
CA PRO A 27 -9.33 -0.69 -7.35
C PRO A 27 -7.86 -1.05 -7.55
N GLU A 28 -7.41 -1.11 -8.80
CA GLU A 28 -6.04 -1.40 -9.22
C GLU A 28 -5.05 -0.45 -8.54
N PHE A 29 -5.22 0.87 -8.77
CA PHE A 29 -4.39 1.89 -8.13
C PHE A 29 -4.41 1.80 -6.60
N ARG A 30 -5.60 1.67 -5.99
CA ARG A 30 -5.75 1.71 -4.54
C ARG A 30 -5.14 0.48 -3.87
N SER A 31 -5.24 -0.69 -4.48
CA SER A 31 -4.56 -1.89 -4.02
C SER A 31 -3.04 -1.72 -4.06
N ALA A 32 -2.49 -1.23 -5.17
CA ALA A 32 -1.06 -0.97 -5.31
C ALA A 32 -0.56 0.08 -4.30
N PHE A 33 -1.32 1.15 -4.10
CA PHE A 33 -1.00 2.23 -3.16
C PHE A 33 -0.93 1.73 -1.72
N VAL A 34 -1.94 0.97 -1.27
CA VAL A 34 -1.96 0.37 0.07
C VAL A 34 -0.79 -0.61 0.24
N GLY A 35 -0.53 -1.47 -0.76
CA GLY A 35 0.58 -2.42 -0.74
C GLY A 35 1.95 -1.73 -0.58
N TYR A 36 2.18 -0.66 -1.33
CA TYR A 36 3.42 0.12 -1.23
C TYR A 36 3.60 0.74 0.15
N ILE A 37 2.54 1.37 0.69
CA ILE A 37 2.55 2.00 2.01
C ILE A 37 2.82 0.95 3.10
N GLU A 38 2.16 -0.20 3.05
CA GLU A 38 2.34 -1.28 4.02
C GLU A 38 3.80 -1.74 4.05
N TRP A 39 4.39 -2.00 2.89
CA TRP A 39 5.80 -2.39 2.78
C TRP A 39 6.74 -1.29 3.30
N GLY A 40 6.59 -0.06 2.80
CA GLY A 40 7.50 1.04 3.13
C GLY A 40 7.44 1.46 4.60
N THR A 41 6.25 1.43 5.22
CA THR A 41 6.10 1.81 6.62
C THR A 41 6.66 0.77 7.59
N ARG A 42 6.67 -0.52 7.23
CA ARG A 42 7.35 -1.55 8.03
C ARG A 42 8.87 -1.33 8.02
N LEU A 43 9.43 -0.99 6.87
CA LEU A 43 10.83 -0.62 6.74
C LEU A 43 11.16 0.63 7.60
N ALA A 44 10.28 1.63 7.59
CA ALA A 44 10.45 2.83 8.42
C ALA A 44 10.49 2.51 9.93
N VAL A 45 9.67 1.56 10.41
CA VAL A 45 9.72 1.12 11.81
C VAL A 45 11.07 0.49 12.14
N ILE A 46 11.56 -0.43 11.31
CA ILE A 46 12.87 -1.09 11.48
C ILE A 46 13.99 -0.03 11.52
N ASN A 47 14.04 0.84 10.52
CA ASN A 47 15.07 1.85 10.39
C ASN A 47 15.07 2.84 11.55
N SER A 48 13.90 3.12 12.16
CA SER A 48 13.80 4.02 13.30
C SER A 48 14.42 3.49 14.61
N GLN A 49 14.85 2.23 14.63
CA GLN A 49 15.52 1.58 15.76
C GLN A 49 17.04 1.56 15.61
N LEU A 50 17.53 1.79 14.38
CA LEU A 50 18.95 1.78 14.08
C LEU A 50 19.56 3.14 14.42
N THR A 51 20.79 3.12 14.95
CA THR A 51 21.57 4.36 15.18
C THR A 51 22.20 4.86 13.87
N GLU A 52 22.52 3.94 12.97
CA GLU A 52 23.01 4.20 11.63
C GLU A 52 22.17 3.41 10.64
N ASN A 53 21.83 4.02 9.51
CA ASN A 53 21.05 3.39 8.45
C ASN A 53 21.82 3.52 7.12
N PRO A 54 22.89 2.72 6.93
CA PRO A 54 23.69 2.78 5.71
C PRO A 54 22.85 2.30 4.52
N MET A 55 22.84 3.09 3.44
CA MET A 55 22.15 2.75 2.21
C MET A 55 23.09 1.97 1.29
N ASP A 56 22.72 0.75 0.89
CA ASP A 56 23.41 0.00 -0.17
C ASP A 56 22.60 0.08 -1.47
N THR A 57 23.23 0.55 -2.54
CA THR A 57 22.62 0.66 -3.87
C THR A 57 22.29 -0.69 -4.51
N HIS A 58 22.78 -1.80 -3.97
CA HIS A 58 22.48 -3.15 -4.42
C HIS A 58 21.30 -3.79 -3.68
N GLU A 59 20.69 -3.10 -2.71
CA GLU A 59 19.52 -3.65 -2.03
C GLU A 59 18.35 -3.86 -3.02
N PRO A 60 17.71 -5.05 -2.97
CA PRO A 60 16.62 -5.36 -3.88
C PRO A 60 15.39 -4.51 -3.56
N MET A 61 15.13 -3.50 -4.40
CA MET A 61 13.90 -2.72 -4.34
C MET A 61 12.77 -3.46 -5.06
N PRO A 62 11.61 -3.69 -4.42
CA PRO A 62 10.46 -4.26 -5.11
C PRO A 62 10.02 -3.38 -6.27
N LYS A 63 9.73 -4.00 -7.42
CA LYS A 63 9.08 -3.35 -8.55
C LYS A 63 7.57 -3.41 -8.33
N TRP A 64 6.92 -2.26 -8.35
CA TRP A 64 5.48 -2.14 -8.16
C TRP A 64 4.79 -1.96 -9.51
N GLY A 65 3.74 -2.73 -9.74
CA GLY A 65 2.77 -2.50 -10.81
C GLY A 65 1.46 -1.95 -10.25
N TRP A 66 0.47 -1.72 -11.12
CA TRP A 66 -0.85 -1.22 -10.73
C TRP A 66 -1.77 -2.27 -10.07
N GLY A 67 -1.24 -3.36 -9.50
CA GLY A 67 -2.04 -4.33 -8.72
C GLY A 67 -2.96 -5.28 -9.51
N GLU A 68 -3.38 -6.36 -8.84
CA GLU A 68 -4.15 -7.52 -9.37
C GLU A 68 -5.67 -7.41 -9.16
N THR A 69 -6.18 -6.28 -8.68
CA THR A 69 -7.61 -6.12 -8.39
C THR A 69 -8.35 -5.82 -9.68
N GLY A 70 -8.78 -6.87 -10.38
CA GLY A 70 -9.84 -6.74 -11.37
C GLY A 70 -11.08 -6.09 -10.71
N GLY A 71 -11.88 -5.41 -11.53
CA GLY A 71 -13.14 -4.81 -11.08
C GLY A 71 -14.07 -5.82 -10.40
N PRO A 72 -15.12 -5.34 -9.72
CA PRO A 72 -16.11 -6.22 -9.09
C PRO A 72 -16.61 -7.29 -10.06
N TYR A 73 -16.81 -8.52 -9.58
CA TYR A 73 -17.42 -9.57 -10.40
C TYR A 73 -18.76 -9.07 -10.95
N ILE A 74 -18.90 -9.10 -12.27
CA ILE A 74 -20.15 -8.83 -12.96
C ILE A 74 -20.72 -10.20 -13.34
N PRO A 75 -21.83 -10.65 -12.72
CA PRO A 75 -22.45 -11.91 -13.08
C PRO A 75 -22.94 -11.87 -14.52
N ASN A 76 -22.67 -12.93 -15.30
CA ASN A 76 -23.33 -13.11 -16.58
C ASN A 76 -24.68 -13.81 -16.35
N GLU A 77 -25.68 -13.58 -17.22
CA GLU A 77 -26.98 -14.28 -17.16
C GLU A 77 -26.84 -15.81 -17.08
N ASN A 78 -25.77 -16.37 -17.65
CA ASN A 78 -25.46 -17.80 -17.63
C ASN A 78 -24.97 -18.33 -16.27
N ASP A 79 -24.58 -17.47 -15.34
CA ASP A 79 -24.09 -17.87 -14.02
C ASP A 79 -25.26 -18.18 -13.05
N PHE A 80 -26.47 -17.72 -13.37
CA PHE A 80 -27.70 -17.98 -12.59
C PHE A 80 -28.50 -19.20 -13.09
N ASN A 81 -28.14 -19.77 -14.25
CA ASN A 81 -28.84 -20.89 -14.88
C ASN A 81 -28.14 -22.26 -14.68
N LYS A 82 -27.27 -22.37 -13.66
CA LYS A 82 -26.60 -23.64 -13.26
C LYS A 82 -27.24 -24.24 -12.02
#